data_AF-A0A7Y7QT22-F1
#
_entry.id   AF-A0A7Y7QT22-F1
#
_cell.length_a   1.000
_cell.length_b   1.000
_cell.length_c   1.000
_cell.angle_alpha   90.00
_cell.angle_beta   90.00
_cell.angle_gamma   90.00
#
_symmetry.space_group_name_H-M   'P 1'
#
loop_
_entity.id
_entity.type
_entity.pdbx_description
1 polymer ?
#
loop_
_entity_poly.entity_id
_entity_poly.type
_entity_poly.pdbx_seq_one_letter_code
_entity_poly.pdbx_strand_id
1 'polypeptide(L)'
;MIEKLVHINRVSKTVKGGKRFGFAALVVVGDGKGRAGFGHGKAREVPEAISKATAAAKKAMVRVPLKDGRTLHHDGNGHFGAGRVTVRSAPQGTGIIAGGPMRAIFESLGVADVVTKSVGTSNPYNMIRATFEALGEQTSPKSVAQRRGKKIADLLGRGHGATQQTAEAEAAAVVE
;
A
#
# COMPACT_ATOMS: atom_id res chain seq x y z
N MET A 1 -3.94 5.19 14.82
CA MET A 1 -3.42 4.20 13.86
C MET A 1 -4.60 3.47 13.28
N ILE A 2 -4.68 3.34 11.96
CA ILE A 2 -5.82 2.72 11.29
C ILE A 2 -5.53 1.22 11.24
N GLU A 3 -6.47 0.41 11.75
CA GLU A 3 -6.39 -1.05 11.72
C GLU A 3 -7.58 -1.57 10.92
N LYS A 4 -7.31 -2.34 9.86
CA LYS A 4 -8.34 -2.92 9.00
C LYS A 4 -8.22 -4.44 9.00
N LEU A 5 -9.29 -5.09 9.43
CA LEU A 5 -9.44 -6.54 9.28
C LEU A 5 -9.79 -6.84 7.83
N VAL A 6 -8.95 -7.63 7.14
CA VAL A 6 -9.18 -7.97 5.74
C VAL A 6 -9.91 -9.29 5.60
N HIS A 7 -9.43 -10.31 6.32
CA HIS A 7 -9.99 -11.64 6.20
C HIS A 7 -9.79 -12.44 7.47
N ILE A 8 -10.76 -13.31 7.77
CA ILE A 8 -10.68 -14.27 8.87
C ILE A 8 -10.98 -15.68 8.36
N ASN A 9 -10.14 -16.63 8.74
CA ASN A 9 -10.25 -18.02 8.36
C ASN A 9 -10.42 -18.89 9.60
N ARG A 10 -11.44 -19.74 9.61
CA ARG A 10 -11.51 -20.86 10.56
C ARG A 10 -10.74 -22.04 9.98
N VAL A 11 -9.59 -22.34 10.55
CA VAL A 11 -8.73 -23.47 10.16
C VAL A 11 -8.89 -24.63 11.14
N SER A 12 -8.69 -25.86 10.69
CA SER A 12 -8.84 -27.05 11.55
C SER A 12 -7.68 -28.02 11.40
N LYS A 13 -7.28 -28.66 12.50
CA LYS A 13 -6.35 -29.79 12.53
C LYS A 13 -7.10 -31.03 13.01
N THR A 14 -7.13 -32.07 12.18
CA THR A 14 -7.73 -33.37 12.53
C THR A 14 -6.82 -34.14 13.49
N VAL A 15 -7.41 -34.74 14.52
CA VAL A 15 -6.78 -35.61 15.53
C VAL A 15 -7.66 -36.83 15.77
N LYS A 16 -7.14 -37.86 16.46
CA LYS A 16 -7.86 -39.13 16.73
C LYS A 16 -9.25 -38.97 17.36
N GLY A 17 -9.48 -37.89 18.12
CA GLY A 17 -10.75 -37.62 18.81
C GLY A 17 -11.59 -36.49 18.19
N GLY A 18 -11.29 -36.01 16.97
CA GLY A 18 -12.08 -34.98 16.30
C GLY A 18 -11.23 -33.90 15.60
N LYS A 19 -11.77 -32.68 15.49
CA LYS A 19 -11.09 -31.54 14.85
C LYS A 19 -10.82 -30.44 15.86
N ARG A 20 -9.55 -30.05 15.99
CA ARG A 20 -9.15 -28.84 16.73
C ARG A 20 -9.26 -27.63 15.81
N PHE A 21 -10.17 -26.72 16.13
CA PHE A 21 -10.32 -25.47 15.39
C PHE A 21 -9.34 -24.41 15.88
N GLY A 22 -8.99 -23.50 14.97
CA GLY A 22 -8.32 -22.26 15.28
C GLY A 22 -8.73 -21.19 14.27
N PHE A 23 -8.46 -19.93 14.59
CA PHE A 23 -8.75 -18.80 13.73
C PHE A 23 -7.46 -18.18 13.26
N ALA A 24 -7.39 -17.87 11.97
CA ALA A 24 -6.34 -17.07 11.38
C ALA A 24 -6.92 -15.73 10.91
N ALA A 25 -6.29 -14.63 11.30
CA ALA A 25 -6.67 -13.29 10.92
C ALA A 25 -5.57 -12.66 10.06
N LEU A 26 -5.98 -11.93 9.01
CA LEU A 26 -5.13 -11.09 8.19
C LEU A 26 -5.53 -9.63 8.43
N VAL A 27 -4.60 -8.84 8.95
CA VAL A 27 -4.83 -7.46 9.34
C VAL A 27 -3.85 -6.56 8.60
N VAL A 28 -4.32 -5.39 8.20
CA VAL A 28 -3.52 -4.31 7.65
C VAL A 28 -3.56 -3.15 8.65
N VAL A 29 -2.41 -2.54 8.88
CA VAL A 29 -2.23 -1.41 9.79
C VAL A 29 -1.54 -0.27 9.05
N GLY A 30 -1.94 0.96 9.31
CA GLY A 30 -1.24 2.13 8.77
C GLY A 30 -1.45 3.39 9.58
N ASP A 31 -0.65 4.40 9.28
CA ASP A 31 -0.68 5.71 9.95
C ASP A 31 -1.45 6.77 9.16
N GLY A 32 -1.95 6.44 7.97
CA GLY A 32 -2.61 7.39 7.06
C GLY A 32 -1.68 8.48 6.50
N LYS A 33 -0.37 8.37 6.75
CA LYS A 33 0.65 9.36 6.36
C LYS A 33 1.75 8.72 5.52
N GLY A 34 1.41 7.66 4.80
CA GLY A 34 2.32 6.95 3.90
C GLY A 34 3.17 5.86 4.57
N ARG A 35 2.78 5.35 5.75
CA ARG A 35 3.28 4.07 6.27
C ARG A 35 2.15 3.06 6.40
N ALA A 36 2.40 1.85 5.92
CA ALA A 36 1.49 0.73 6.07
C ALA A 36 2.27 -0.56 6.30
N GLY A 37 1.65 -1.52 6.98
CA GLY A 37 2.17 -2.85 7.19
C GLY A 37 1.01 -3.85 7.24
N PHE A 38 1.31 -5.12 7.02
CA PHE A 38 0.34 -6.20 7.16
C PHE A 38 0.88 -7.25 8.10
N GLY A 39 -0.03 -8.00 8.72
CA GLY A 39 0.31 -9.05 9.65
C GLY A 39 -0.70 -10.19 9.56
N HIS A 40 -0.21 -11.40 9.77
CA HIS A 40 -1.06 -12.56 9.95
C HIS A 40 -0.92 -13.06 11.39
N GLY A 41 -2.03 -13.47 11.98
CA GLY A 41 -2.07 -13.99 13.33
C GLY A 41 -2.93 -15.25 13.36
N LYS A 42 -2.56 -16.22 14.20
CA LYS A 42 -3.34 -17.43 14.42
C LYS A 42 -3.47 -17.71 15.91
N ALA A 43 -4.68 -17.99 16.36
CA ALA A 43 -4.99 -18.30 17.75
C ALA A 43 -6.19 -19.24 17.86
N ARG A 44 -6.58 -19.59 19.10
CA ARG A 44 -7.78 -20.40 19.37
C ARG A 44 -9.05 -19.57 19.29
N GLU A 45 -8.95 -18.28 19.60
CA GLU A 45 -10.05 -17.33 19.58
C GLU A 45 -9.79 -16.20 18.57
N VAL A 46 -10.88 -15.58 18.10
CA VAL A 46 -10.83 -14.51 17.10
C VAL A 46 -10.10 -13.25 17.63
N PRO A 47 -10.43 -12.70 18.82
CA PRO A 47 -9.79 -11.48 19.30
C PRO A 47 -8.28 -11.65 19.50
N GLU A 48 -7.87 -12.81 20.01
CA GLU A 48 -6.46 -13.13 20.21
C GLU A 48 -5.70 -13.23 18.87
N ALA A 49 -6.33 -13.81 17.84
CA ALA A 49 -5.74 -13.89 16.50
C ALA A 49 -5.54 -12.50 15.88
N ILE A 50 -6.53 -11.61 16.05
CA ILE A 50 -6.46 -10.22 15.57
C ILE A 50 -5.35 -9.46 16.30
N SER A 51 -5.29 -9.53 17.63
CA SER A 51 -4.25 -8.86 18.42
C SER A 51 -2.84 -9.29 18.00
N LYS A 52 -2.61 -10.59 17.80
CA LYS A 52 -1.35 -11.14 17.26
C LYS A 52 -1.03 -10.62 15.87
N ALA A 53 -2.02 -10.58 14.97
CA ALA A 53 -1.85 -10.06 13.62
C ALA A 53 -1.49 -8.56 13.62
N THR A 54 -2.19 -7.76 14.43
CA THR A 54 -1.93 -6.32 14.61
C THR A 54 -0.52 -6.07 15.14
N ALA A 55 -0.08 -6.82 16.15
CA ALA A 55 1.27 -6.70 16.70
C ALA A 55 2.36 -7.02 15.65
N ALA A 56 2.13 -8.04 14.82
CA ALA A 56 3.03 -8.37 13.70
C ALA A 56 3.04 -7.25 12.64
N ALA A 57 1.88 -6.73 12.26
CA ALA A 57 1.76 -5.67 11.26
C ALA A 57 2.48 -4.38 11.68
N LYS A 58 2.38 -3.99 12.96
CA LYS A 58 3.05 -2.81 13.52
C LYS A 58 4.58 -2.91 13.42
N LYS A 59 5.14 -4.11 13.55
CA LYS A 59 6.59 -4.35 13.40
C LYS A 59 7.06 -4.26 11.95
N ALA A 60 6.21 -4.65 11.01
CA ALA A 60 6.53 -4.75 9.58
C ALA A 60 6.05 -3.54 8.75
N MET A 61 5.95 -2.35 9.35
CA MET A 61 5.51 -1.15 8.63
C MET A 61 6.57 -0.64 7.66
N VAL A 62 6.17 -0.49 6.39
CA VAL A 62 6.96 0.06 5.30
C VAL A 62 6.54 1.50 5.02
N ARG A 63 7.51 2.36 4.73
CA ARG A 63 7.27 3.74 4.29
C ARG A 63 7.20 3.79 2.76
N VAL A 64 6.09 4.30 2.23
CA VAL A 64 5.87 4.44 0.78
C VAL A 64 5.91 5.91 0.39
N PRO A 65 6.79 6.36 -0.53
CA PRO A 65 6.81 7.75 -0.95
C PRO A 65 5.52 8.11 -1.70
N LEU A 66 4.82 9.12 -1.20
CA LEU A 66 3.57 9.61 -1.78
C LEU A 66 3.79 10.98 -2.41
N LYS A 67 3.18 11.18 -3.58
CA LYS A 67 3.10 12.48 -4.24
C LYS A 67 2.00 13.31 -3.57
N ASP A 68 2.36 14.51 -3.12
CA ASP A 68 1.46 15.48 -2.46
C ASP A 68 0.69 14.91 -1.25
N GLY A 69 1.22 13.83 -0.65
CA GLY A 69 0.55 13.07 0.40
C GLY A 69 -0.74 12.37 -0.04
N ARG A 70 -1.03 12.29 -1.35
CA ARG A 70 -2.35 11.94 -1.86
C ARG A 70 -2.36 10.80 -2.89
N THR A 71 -1.37 10.74 -3.78
CA THR A 71 -1.29 9.77 -4.89
C THR A 71 0.11 9.15 -5.00
N LEU A 72 0.29 8.18 -5.90
CA LEU A 72 1.57 7.53 -6.19
C LEU A 72 2.37 8.32 -7.23
N HIS A 73 3.69 8.12 -7.27
CA HIS A 73 4.56 8.84 -8.20
C HIS A 73 4.55 8.27 -9.63
N HIS A 74 4.39 6.96 -9.78
CA HIS A 74 4.34 6.27 -11.06
C HIS A 74 3.57 4.96 -10.90
N ASP A 75 3.23 4.37 -12.03
CA ASP A 75 2.58 3.08 -12.09
C ASP A 75 3.58 1.97 -11.71
N GLY A 76 3.08 0.93 -11.04
CA GLY A 76 3.87 -0.19 -10.55
C GLY A 76 3.14 -1.52 -10.74
N ASN A 77 3.91 -2.59 -10.89
CA ASN A 77 3.38 -3.95 -11.02
C ASN A 77 3.97 -4.80 -9.90
N GLY A 78 3.09 -5.35 -9.06
CA GLY A 78 3.47 -6.22 -7.97
C GLY A 78 3.22 -7.68 -8.31
N HIS A 79 4.17 -8.54 -7.96
CA HIS A 79 4.05 -9.98 -8.15
C HIS A 79 4.46 -10.73 -6.89
N PHE A 80 3.58 -11.62 -6.42
CA PHE A 80 3.91 -12.54 -5.34
C PHE A 80 3.16 -13.86 -5.49
N GLY A 81 3.89 -14.95 -5.73
CA GLY A 81 3.29 -16.27 -6.00
C GLY A 81 2.32 -16.21 -7.17
N ALA A 82 1.05 -16.57 -6.97
CA ALA A 82 0.00 -16.43 -8.00
C ALA A 82 -0.67 -15.04 -8.04
N GLY A 83 -0.28 -14.13 -7.16
CA GLY A 83 -0.77 -12.75 -7.11
C GLY A 83 -0.05 -11.87 -8.12
N ARG A 84 -0.81 -11.21 -8.99
CA ARG A 84 -0.33 -10.12 -9.85
C ARG A 84 -1.24 -8.93 -9.65
N VAL A 85 -0.68 -7.80 -9.27
CA VAL A 85 -1.43 -6.57 -9.02
C VAL A 85 -0.79 -5.45 -9.82
N THR A 86 -1.60 -4.77 -10.62
CA THR A 86 -1.18 -3.54 -11.28
C THR A 86 -1.74 -2.37 -10.50
N VAL A 87 -0.86 -1.43 -10.18
CA VAL A 87 -1.16 -0.22 -9.44
C VAL A 87 -0.85 0.96 -10.34
N ARG A 88 -1.81 1.86 -10.50
CA ARG A 88 -1.64 3.07 -11.30
C ARG A 88 -1.93 4.31 -10.49
N SER A 89 -1.09 5.31 -10.72
CA SER A 89 -1.33 6.67 -10.24
C SER A 89 -2.60 7.24 -10.90
N ALA A 90 -3.33 8.06 -10.15
CA ALA A 90 -4.59 8.61 -10.61
C ALA A 90 -4.65 10.14 -10.38
N PRO A 91 -5.35 10.89 -11.25
CA PRO A 91 -5.62 12.30 -11.03
C PRO A 91 -6.48 12.56 -9.80
N GLN A 92 -6.44 13.80 -9.33
CA GLN A 92 -7.22 14.27 -8.19
C GLN A 92 -8.72 14.02 -8.41
N GLY A 93 -9.37 13.41 -7.41
CA GLY A 93 -10.83 13.20 -7.40
C GLY A 93 -11.28 11.84 -7.93
N THR A 94 -10.34 10.96 -8.29
CA THR A 94 -10.62 9.59 -8.73
C THR A 94 -11.09 8.69 -7.58
N GLY A 95 -10.59 8.92 -6.35
CA GLY A 95 -10.82 8.06 -5.22
C GLY A 95 -10.04 6.73 -5.27
N ILE A 96 -10.33 5.84 -4.32
CA ILE A 96 -9.67 4.53 -4.19
C ILE A 96 -10.45 3.46 -4.98
N ILE A 97 -10.00 3.21 -6.21
CA ILE A 97 -10.53 2.14 -7.06
C ILE A 97 -9.66 0.90 -6.88
N ALA A 98 -10.07 0.04 -5.95
CA ALA A 98 -9.34 -1.17 -5.58
C ALA A 98 -10.29 -2.29 -5.12
N GLY A 99 -9.84 -3.54 -5.29
CA GLY A 99 -10.50 -4.70 -4.69
C GLY A 99 -10.38 -4.68 -3.16
N GLY A 100 -11.31 -5.31 -2.43
CA GLY A 100 -11.42 -5.20 -0.96
C GLY A 100 -10.10 -5.30 -0.18
N PRO A 101 -9.27 -6.36 -0.39
CA PRO A 101 -7.99 -6.49 0.30
C PRO A 101 -6.97 -5.38 -0.02
N MET A 102 -6.96 -4.91 -1.27
CA MET A 102 -6.08 -3.81 -1.71
C MET A 102 -6.58 -2.46 -1.20
N ARG A 103 -7.91 -2.25 -1.21
CA ARG A 103 -8.54 -1.04 -0.68
C ARG A 103 -8.18 -0.81 0.78
N ALA A 104 -8.20 -1.87 1.60
CA ALA A 104 -7.80 -1.79 2.99
C ALA A 104 -6.34 -1.30 3.17
N ILE A 105 -5.44 -1.64 2.24
CA ILE A 105 -4.05 -1.13 2.23
C ILE A 105 -4.03 0.36 1.90
N PHE A 106 -4.65 0.78 0.80
CA PHE A 106 -4.59 2.19 0.36
C PHE A 106 -5.25 3.15 1.35
N GLU A 107 -6.37 2.73 1.95
CA GLU A 107 -7.03 3.48 3.02
C GLU A 107 -6.15 3.59 4.27
N SER A 108 -5.47 2.52 4.67
CA SER A 108 -4.56 2.54 5.82
C SER A 108 -3.29 3.34 5.55
N LEU A 109 -2.83 3.34 4.28
CA LEU A 109 -1.67 4.10 3.82
C LEU A 109 -1.97 5.61 3.77
N GLY A 110 -3.23 6.00 3.58
CA GLY A 110 -3.66 7.39 3.42
C GLY A 110 -3.66 7.90 1.98
N VAL A 111 -3.68 6.99 0.99
CA VAL A 111 -3.78 7.36 -0.42
C VAL A 111 -5.24 7.68 -0.74
N ALA A 112 -5.48 8.85 -1.34
CA ALA A 112 -6.84 9.25 -1.71
C ALA A 112 -7.20 8.81 -3.14
N ASP A 113 -6.24 8.87 -4.07
CA ASP A 113 -6.48 8.58 -5.49
C ASP A 113 -5.55 7.49 -5.99
N VAL A 114 -6.11 6.35 -6.37
CA VAL A 114 -5.35 5.24 -6.97
C VAL A 114 -6.28 4.32 -7.74
N VAL A 115 -5.79 3.80 -8.87
CA VAL A 115 -6.51 2.78 -9.64
C VAL A 115 -5.70 1.50 -9.63
N THR A 116 -6.29 0.43 -9.14
CA THR A 116 -5.63 -0.88 -9.04
C THR A 116 -6.49 -2.01 -9.56
N LYS A 117 -5.84 -3.03 -10.08
CA LYS A 117 -6.48 -4.27 -10.51
C LYS A 117 -5.62 -5.47 -10.15
N SER A 118 -6.25 -6.48 -9.54
CA SER A 118 -5.65 -7.82 -9.42
C SER A 118 -5.91 -8.58 -10.72
N VAL A 119 -4.84 -9.12 -11.31
CA VAL A 119 -4.85 -9.87 -12.57
C VAL A 119 -4.40 -11.30 -12.29
N GLY A 120 -5.30 -12.14 -11.80
CA GLY A 120 -5.00 -13.54 -11.47
C GLY A 120 -5.75 -14.00 -10.23
N THR A 121 -5.02 -14.29 -9.16
CA THR A 121 -5.62 -14.83 -7.93
C THR A 121 -6.53 -13.83 -7.21
N SER A 122 -7.63 -14.35 -6.66
CA SER A 122 -8.52 -13.64 -5.74
C SER A 122 -8.15 -13.87 -4.26
N ASN A 123 -7.08 -14.62 -3.97
CA ASN A 123 -6.66 -14.92 -2.60
C ASN A 123 -6.14 -13.65 -1.89
N PRO A 124 -6.77 -13.18 -0.78
CA PRO A 124 -6.36 -11.96 -0.07
C PRO A 124 -4.91 -11.95 0.40
N TYR A 125 -4.37 -13.11 0.79
CA TYR A 125 -2.99 -13.21 1.30
C TYR A 125 -1.96 -12.89 0.21
N ASN A 126 -2.16 -13.41 -0.99
CA ASN A 126 -1.23 -13.19 -2.11
C ASN A 126 -1.43 -11.80 -2.71
N MET A 127 -2.68 -11.32 -2.78
CA MET A 127 -2.95 -9.97 -3.26
C MET A 127 -2.28 -8.92 -2.39
N ILE A 128 -2.39 -9.03 -1.06
CA ILE A 128 -1.76 -8.08 -0.13
C ILE A 128 -0.24 -8.07 -0.32
N ARG A 129 0.39 -9.26 -0.34
CA ARG A 129 1.85 -9.36 -0.53
C ARG A 129 2.29 -8.77 -1.88
N ALA A 130 1.57 -9.07 -2.96
CA ALA A 130 1.84 -8.50 -4.27
C ALA A 130 1.67 -6.96 -4.26
N THR A 131 0.67 -6.43 -3.56
CA THR A 131 0.51 -4.97 -3.43
C THR A 131 1.68 -4.34 -2.66
N PHE A 132 2.16 -4.98 -1.58
CA PHE A 132 3.34 -4.48 -0.86
C PHE A 132 4.61 -4.53 -1.70
N GLU A 133 4.76 -5.51 -2.59
CA GLU A 133 5.85 -5.54 -3.56
C GLU A 133 5.78 -4.35 -4.52
N ALA A 134 4.61 -4.10 -5.11
CA ALA A 134 4.41 -2.93 -5.99
C ALA A 134 4.70 -1.60 -5.29
N LEU A 135 4.35 -1.50 -4.00
CA LEU A 135 4.59 -0.30 -3.19
C LEU A 135 6.06 -0.18 -2.75
N GLY A 136 6.79 -1.28 -2.64
CA GLY A 136 8.22 -1.29 -2.34
C GLY A 136 9.07 -0.77 -3.50
N GLU A 137 8.62 -0.98 -4.74
CA GLU A 137 9.27 -0.44 -5.95
C GLU A 137 9.06 1.06 -6.14
N GLN A 138 8.06 1.65 -5.45
CA GLN A 138 7.75 3.07 -5.57
C GLN A 138 8.95 3.92 -5.12
N THR A 139 9.53 4.59 -6.10
CA THR A 139 10.63 5.52 -5.95
C THR A 139 10.18 6.98 -6.07
N SER A 140 10.68 7.84 -5.18
CA SER A 140 10.45 9.30 -5.29
C SER A 140 11.37 9.94 -6.33
N PRO A 141 10.95 11.00 -7.04
CA PRO A 141 11.84 11.76 -7.93
C PRO A 141 13.09 12.27 -7.21
N LYS A 142 12.99 12.64 -5.93
CA LYS A 142 14.12 13.06 -5.09
C LYS A 142 15.15 11.96 -4.92
N SER A 143 14.72 10.73 -4.63
CA SER A 143 15.65 9.60 -4.50
C SER A 143 16.26 9.19 -5.85
N VAL A 144 15.55 9.37 -6.98
CA VAL A 144 16.11 9.14 -8.32
C VAL A 144 17.17 10.20 -8.66
N ALA A 145 16.88 11.49 -8.38
CA ALA A 145 17.82 12.60 -8.55
C ALA A 145 19.13 12.36 -7.83
N GLN A 146 19.04 11.98 -6.55
CA GLN A 146 20.20 11.69 -5.71
C GLN A 146 21.03 10.52 -6.25
N ARG A 147 20.39 9.42 -6.67
CA ARG A 147 21.08 8.26 -7.26
C ARG A 147 21.77 8.59 -8.59
N ARG A 148 21.16 9.46 -9.40
CA ARG A 148 21.64 9.80 -10.75
C ARG A 148 22.55 11.04 -10.78
N GLY A 149 22.73 11.75 -9.67
CA GLY A 149 23.49 13.00 -9.60
C GLY A 149 22.91 14.13 -10.46
N LYS A 150 21.59 14.12 -10.71
CA LYS A 150 20.91 15.12 -11.56
C LYS A 150 19.98 16.00 -10.73
N LYS A 151 19.68 17.20 -11.22
CA LYS A 151 18.67 18.05 -10.57
C LYS A 151 17.28 17.45 -10.77
N ILE A 152 16.38 17.71 -9.82
CA ILE A 152 14.98 17.23 -9.86
C ILE A 152 14.25 17.78 -11.10
N ALA A 153 14.51 19.04 -11.46
CA ALA A 153 13.94 19.68 -12.65
C ALA A 153 14.29 18.93 -13.95
N ASP A 154 15.54 18.45 -14.08
CA ASP A 154 16.00 17.72 -15.26
C ASP A 154 15.35 16.33 -15.41
N LEU A 155 14.78 15.79 -14.33
CA LEU A 155 14.09 14.49 -14.33
C LEU A 155 12.59 14.60 -14.62
N LEU A 156 11.94 15.68 -14.18
CA LEU A 156 10.52 15.94 -14.41
C LEU A 156 10.26 16.59 -15.78
N GLY A 157 11.28 17.23 -16.37
CA GLY A 157 11.18 17.95 -17.63
C GLY A 157 11.32 17.09 -18.88
N ARG A 158 10.17 16.68 -19.47
CA ARG A 158 9.89 16.61 -20.93
C ARG A 158 8.50 16.05 -21.31
N GLY A 159 7.66 15.62 -20.37
CA GLY A 159 6.44 14.85 -20.69
C GLY A 159 5.07 15.44 -20.32
N HIS A 160 4.96 16.46 -19.47
CA HIS A 160 3.67 17.05 -19.11
C HIS A 160 3.79 18.58 -19.10
N GLY A 161 3.15 19.22 -20.09
CA GLY A 161 3.16 20.67 -20.26
C GLY A 161 2.39 21.37 -19.15
N ALA A 162 3.11 21.97 -18.20
CA ALA A 162 2.70 23.11 -17.37
C ALA A 162 3.84 23.41 -16.39
N THR A 163 4.84 24.21 -16.75
CA THR A 163 5.92 24.54 -15.79
C THR A 163 6.61 25.89 -15.98
N GLN A 164 5.99 26.86 -16.64
CA GLN A 164 6.47 28.25 -16.50
C GLN A 164 5.66 28.99 -15.41
N GLN A 165 4.33 28.85 -15.42
CA GLN A 165 3.46 29.59 -14.49
C GLN A 165 3.47 29.10 -13.03
N THR A 166 3.68 27.80 -12.78
CA THR A 166 3.70 27.25 -11.41
C THR A 166 5.01 27.52 -10.67
N ALA A 167 6.13 27.51 -11.39
CA ALA A 167 7.44 27.82 -10.82
C ALA A 167 7.56 29.32 -10.46
N GLU A 168 6.94 30.20 -11.23
CA GLU A 168 6.86 31.64 -10.94
C GLU A 168 5.94 31.93 -9.74
N ALA A 169 4.82 31.21 -9.61
CA ALA A 169 3.90 31.36 -8.48
C ALA A 169 4.50 30.90 -7.14
N GLU A 170 5.27 29.82 -7.13
CA GLU A 170 5.97 29.35 -5.92
C GLU A 170 7.15 30.27 -5.54
N ALA A 171 7.80 30.93 -6.52
CA ALA A 171 8.86 31.89 -6.25
C ALA A 171 8.33 33.21 -5.66
N ALA A 172 7.12 33.65 -6.06
CA ALA A 172 6.50 34.86 -5.51
C ALA A 172 6.04 34.70 -4.05
N ALA A 173 5.58 33.50 -3.66
CA ALA A 173 5.08 33.23 -2.31
C ALA A 173 6.19 33.09 -1.23
N VAL A 174 7.46 33.09 -1.62
CA VAL A 174 8.62 33.00 -0.70
C VAL A 174 9.23 34.38 -0.42
N VAL A 175 8.78 35.42 -1.14
CA VAL A 175 9.33 36.79 -1.05
C VAL A 175 8.40 37.75 -0.29
N GLU A 176 7.17 37.33 0.05
CA GLU A 176 6.35 37.94 1.11
C GLU A 176 6.46 37.15 2.42
#